data_AF-A0A662BBV1-F1
#
_entry.id   AF-A0A662BBV1-F1
#
_cell.length_a   1.000
_cell.length_b   1.000
_cell.length_c   1.000
_cell.angle_alpha   90.00
_cell.angle_beta   90.00
_cell.angle_gamma   90.00
#
_symmetry.space_group_name_H-M   'P 1'
#
loop_
_entity.id
_entity.type
_entity.pdbx_description
1 polymer ?
#
loop_
_entity_poly.entity_id
_entity_poly.type
_entity_poly.pdbx_seq_one_letter_code
_entity_poly.pdbx_strand_id
1 'polypeptide(L)'
;MVASVLAANMSSASNFMVNTGALFTQNFYKKYMKTDASDKQLLHMGRMSGVVLTMLGVLFALYIENVLQGFLFIETIAAFMGIMVFGGNLWKRANRYGAISSVITAFLAYYYLNYLNIGNWQLVYKWEPETFGWAMLVGFIFFFIVSLVTRPEGQSKIDKYFDNMNRLSDAKVLGSDGKKPLARDYGKDLILLDFMSWFKKERWENFTSRYREDWLGFLLAWIFVIVLVFVAWLVIQF
;
A
#
# COMPACT_ATOMS: atom_id res chain seq x y z
N MET A 1 -23.79 -16.84 16.45
CA MET A 1 -22.30 -16.87 16.36
C MET A 1 -21.83 -17.50 15.05
N VAL A 2 -22.09 -18.79 14.79
CA VAL A 2 -21.63 -19.47 13.54
C VAL A 2 -22.13 -18.76 12.27
N ALA A 3 -23.43 -18.42 12.20
CA ALA A 3 -23.99 -17.69 11.06
C ALA A 3 -23.31 -16.32 10.83
N SER A 4 -22.97 -15.60 11.90
CA SER A 4 -22.29 -14.29 11.85
C SER A 4 -20.86 -14.42 11.32
N VAL A 5 -20.12 -15.44 11.76
CA VAL A 5 -18.75 -15.72 11.28
C VAL A 5 -18.76 -16.13 9.80
N LEU A 6 -19.68 -17.01 9.41
CA LEU A 6 -19.84 -17.40 8.01
C LEU A 6 -20.22 -16.21 7.12
N ALA A 7 -21.16 -15.37 7.56
CA ALA A 7 -21.55 -14.17 6.84
C ALA A 7 -20.38 -13.18 6.66
N ALA A 8 -19.59 -12.95 7.71
CA ALA A 8 -18.40 -12.11 7.64
C ALA A 8 -17.37 -12.65 6.64
N ASN A 9 -17.07 -13.95 6.70
CA ASN A 9 -16.13 -14.59 5.77
C ASN A 9 -16.61 -14.56 4.32
N MET A 10 -17.91 -14.79 4.08
CA MET A 10 -18.50 -14.69 2.74
C MET A 10 -18.42 -13.27 2.19
N SER A 11 -18.63 -12.25 3.03
CA SER A 11 -18.47 -10.84 2.65
C SER A 11 -17.04 -10.53 2.20
N SER A 12 -16.04 -10.94 2.99
CA SER A 12 -14.63 -10.75 2.65
C SER A 12 -14.24 -11.50 1.37
N ALA A 13 -14.62 -12.77 1.24
CA ALA A 13 -14.33 -13.58 0.05
C ALA A 13 -14.96 -13.00 -1.22
N SER A 14 -16.21 -12.53 -1.13
CA SER A 14 -16.90 -11.85 -2.24
C SER A 14 -16.16 -10.57 -2.66
N ASN A 15 -15.73 -9.76 -1.70
CA ASN A 15 -14.95 -8.55 -1.96
C ASN A 15 -13.61 -8.87 -2.67
N PHE A 16 -12.88 -9.89 -2.21
CA PHE A 16 -11.64 -10.30 -2.87
C PHE A 16 -11.87 -10.81 -4.29
N MET A 17 -12.90 -11.62 -4.51
CA MET A 17 -13.25 -12.13 -5.85
C MET A 17 -13.54 -10.98 -6.82
N VAL A 18 -14.39 -10.03 -6.41
CA VAL A 18 -14.79 -8.88 -7.25
C VAL A 18 -13.61 -7.96 -7.50
N ASN A 19 -12.84 -7.62 -6.46
CA ASN A 19 -11.70 -6.71 -6.58
C ASN A 19 -10.61 -7.30 -7.49
N THR A 20 -10.26 -8.58 -7.30
CA THR A 20 -9.23 -9.25 -8.10
C THR A 20 -9.67 -9.39 -9.57
N GLY A 21 -10.93 -9.76 -9.83
CA GLY A 21 -11.48 -9.82 -11.19
C GLY A 21 -11.52 -8.44 -11.88
N ALA A 22 -11.83 -7.38 -11.13
CA ALA A 22 -11.79 -6.00 -11.63
C ALA A 22 -10.37 -5.54 -11.95
N LEU A 23 -9.40 -5.82 -11.06
CA LEU A 23 -7.98 -5.51 -11.27
C LEU A 23 -7.43 -6.24 -12.50
N PHE A 24 -7.71 -7.54 -12.65
CA PHE A 24 -7.32 -8.29 -13.84
C PHE A 24 -7.94 -7.69 -15.11
N THR A 25 -9.23 -7.38 -15.07
CA THR A 25 -9.94 -6.87 -16.24
C THR A 25 -9.44 -5.49 -16.67
N GLN A 26 -9.26 -4.57 -15.73
CA GLN A 26 -8.82 -3.20 -16.04
C GLN A 26 -7.33 -3.11 -16.36
N ASN A 27 -6.47 -3.79 -15.58
CA ASN A 27 -5.03 -3.65 -15.71
C ASN A 27 -4.42 -4.59 -16.76
N PHE A 28 -5.03 -5.76 -16.97
CA PHE A 28 -4.53 -6.75 -17.91
C PHE A 28 -5.38 -6.84 -19.18
N TYR A 29 -6.66 -7.22 -19.05
CA TYR A 29 -7.51 -7.48 -20.22
C TYR A 29 -7.72 -6.25 -21.10
N LYS A 30 -8.18 -5.13 -20.51
CA LYS A 30 -8.41 -3.88 -21.24
C LYS A 30 -7.12 -3.32 -21.82
N LYS A 31 -6.00 -3.43 -21.12
CA LYS A 31 -4.74 -2.79 -21.54
C LYS A 31 -3.97 -3.59 -22.60
N TYR A 32 -3.96 -4.92 -22.51
CA TYR A 32 -3.10 -5.78 -23.34
C TYR A 32 -3.84 -6.69 -24.31
N MET A 33 -5.08 -7.10 -24.00
CA MET A 33 -5.84 -7.99 -24.88
C MET A 33 -6.82 -7.23 -25.77
N LYS A 34 -7.61 -6.32 -25.18
CA LYS A 34 -8.66 -5.61 -25.92
C LYS A 34 -8.90 -4.20 -25.40
N THR A 35 -8.21 -3.24 -26.01
CA THR A 35 -8.27 -1.81 -25.67
C THR A 35 -9.64 -1.18 -25.87
N ASP A 36 -10.40 -1.67 -26.86
CA ASP A 36 -11.75 -1.18 -27.20
C ASP A 36 -12.85 -2.14 -26.75
N ALA A 37 -12.68 -2.74 -25.57
CA ALA A 37 -13.69 -3.62 -24.99
C ALA A 37 -14.90 -2.82 -24.49
N SER A 38 -16.10 -3.20 -24.94
CA SER A 38 -17.37 -2.65 -24.43
C SER A 38 -17.56 -2.99 -22.94
N ASP A 39 -18.29 -2.15 -22.19
CA ASP A 39 -18.60 -2.36 -20.78
C ASP A 39 -19.22 -3.74 -20.48
N LYS A 40 -20.07 -4.25 -21.38
CA LYS A 40 -20.64 -5.61 -21.26
C LYS A 40 -19.55 -6.69 -21.32
N GLN A 41 -18.56 -6.53 -22.21
CA GLN A 41 -17.45 -7.47 -22.34
C GLN A 41 -16.52 -7.40 -21.11
N LEU A 42 -16.25 -6.19 -20.61
CA LEU A 42 -15.48 -6.00 -19.38
C LEU A 42 -16.18 -6.65 -18.19
N LEU A 43 -17.50 -6.48 -18.03
CA LEU A 43 -18.25 -7.10 -16.94
C LEU A 43 -18.22 -8.63 -17.00
N HIS A 44 -18.44 -9.21 -18.18
CA HIS A 44 -18.35 -10.66 -18.36
C HIS A 44 -16.95 -11.18 -18.06
N MET A 45 -15.90 -10.46 -18.50
CA MET A 45 -14.54 -10.87 -18.25
C MET A 45 -14.14 -10.72 -16.77
N GLY A 46 -14.62 -9.69 -16.09
CA GLY A 46 -14.46 -9.51 -14.64
C GLY A 46 -15.06 -10.65 -13.84
N ARG A 47 -16.26 -11.12 -14.21
CA ARG A 47 -16.91 -12.26 -13.55
C ARG A 47 -16.13 -13.56 -13.77
N MET A 48 -15.73 -13.84 -15.01
CA MET A 48 -14.97 -15.05 -15.35
C MET A 48 -13.60 -15.07 -14.68
N SER A 49 -12.84 -13.97 -14.77
CA SER A 49 -11.53 -13.85 -14.11
C SER A 49 -11.65 -13.92 -12.60
N GLY A 50 -12.67 -13.31 -12.00
CA GLY A 50 -12.96 -13.42 -10.56
C GLY A 50 -13.13 -14.87 -10.12
N VAL A 51 -13.95 -15.66 -10.82
CA VAL A 51 -14.15 -17.09 -10.50
C VAL A 51 -12.85 -17.87 -10.67
N VAL A 52 -12.14 -17.70 -11.78
CA VAL A 52 -10.88 -18.44 -12.05
C VAL A 52 -9.81 -18.12 -11.01
N LEU A 53 -9.59 -16.84 -10.69
CA LEU A 53 -8.59 -16.41 -9.72
C LEU A 53 -8.94 -16.85 -8.30
N THR A 54 -10.23 -16.85 -7.96
CA THR A 54 -10.71 -17.37 -6.66
C THR A 54 -10.48 -18.88 -6.57
N MET A 55 -10.73 -19.64 -7.63
CA MET A 55 -10.45 -21.08 -7.65
C MET A 55 -8.95 -21.37 -7.47
N LEU A 56 -8.07 -20.58 -8.09
CA LEU A 56 -6.62 -20.68 -7.86
C LEU A 56 -6.26 -20.37 -6.40
N GLY A 57 -6.90 -19.37 -5.80
CA GLY A 57 -6.76 -19.07 -4.37
C GLY A 57 -7.20 -20.22 -3.46
N VAL A 58 -8.31 -20.90 -3.80
CA VAL A 58 -8.77 -22.10 -3.07
C VAL A 58 -7.77 -23.24 -3.20
N LEU A 59 -7.23 -23.50 -4.39
CA LEU A 59 -6.20 -24.51 -4.60
C LEU A 59 -4.93 -24.20 -3.79
N PHE A 60 -4.52 -22.92 -3.76
CA PHE A 60 -3.40 -22.48 -2.93
C PHE A 60 -3.69 -22.66 -1.43
N ALA A 61 -4.91 -22.36 -0.98
CA ALA A 61 -5.32 -22.55 0.41
C ALA A 61 -5.30 -24.03 0.83
N LEU A 62 -5.65 -24.96 -0.07
CA LEU A 62 -5.57 -26.41 0.18
C LEU A 62 -4.13 -26.93 0.27
N TYR A 63 -3.16 -26.21 -0.30
CA TYR A 63 -1.74 -26.57 -0.22
C TYR A 63 -1.07 -26.09 1.08
N ILE A 64 -1.62 -25.05 1.72
CA ILE A 64 -1.05 -24.49 2.95
C ILE A 64 -1.45 -25.35 4.16
N GLU A 65 -0.45 -25.93 4.83
CA GLU A 65 -0.66 -26.67 6.09
C GLU A 65 -0.91 -25.73 7.29
N ASN A 66 -0.27 -24.56 7.31
CA ASN A 66 -0.36 -23.60 8.40
C ASN A 66 -0.89 -22.25 7.92
N VAL A 67 -2.14 -21.94 8.29
CA VAL A 67 -2.85 -20.71 7.88
C VAL A 67 -2.10 -19.45 8.32
N LEU A 68 -1.50 -19.44 9.51
CA LEU A 68 -0.75 -18.28 9.99
C LEU A 68 0.46 -18.00 9.10
N GLN A 69 1.17 -19.04 8.66
CA GLN A 69 2.32 -18.88 7.76
C GLN A 69 1.89 -18.39 6.37
N GLY A 70 0.79 -18.93 5.84
CA GLY A 70 0.20 -18.45 4.59
C GLY A 70 -0.22 -16.98 4.66
N PHE A 71 -0.85 -16.58 5.76
CA PHE A 71 -1.24 -15.19 6.00
C PHE A 71 -0.02 -14.26 6.07
N LEU A 72 0.97 -14.58 6.90
CA LEU A 72 2.19 -13.77 7.05
C LEU A 72 3.00 -13.69 5.76
N PHE A 73 2.98 -14.75 4.94
CA PHE A 73 3.58 -14.74 3.62
C PHE A 73 2.90 -13.73 2.68
N ILE A 74 1.57 -13.72 2.60
CA ILE A 74 0.83 -12.75 1.76
C ILE A 74 1.07 -11.32 2.24
N GLU A 75 1.07 -11.08 3.55
CA GLU A 75 1.38 -9.78 4.13
C GLU A 75 2.83 -9.33 3.84
N THR A 76 3.78 -10.27 3.81
CA THR A 76 5.17 -9.99 3.43
C THR A 76 5.27 -9.47 1.99
N ILE A 77 4.49 -10.05 1.06
CA ILE A 77 4.39 -9.56 -0.33
C ILE A 77 3.87 -8.12 -0.36
N ALA A 78 2.80 -7.86 0.38
CA ALA A 78 2.22 -6.51 0.48
C ALA A 78 3.22 -5.50 1.08
N ALA A 79 3.98 -5.91 2.09
CA ALA A 79 5.01 -5.06 2.70
C ALA A 79 6.13 -4.69 1.72
N PHE A 80 6.61 -5.62 0.89
CA PHE A 80 7.61 -5.33 -0.14
C PHE A 80 7.10 -4.36 -1.20
N MET A 81 5.83 -4.51 -1.60
CA MET A 81 5.15 -3.53 -2.47
C MET A 81 4.97 -2.17 -1.77
N GLY A 82 4.86 -2.16 -0.45
CA GLY A 82 4.83 -0.93 0.36
C GLY A 82 6.05 -0.03 0.12
N ILE A 83 7.24 -0.60 -0.09
CA ILE A 83 8.48 0.16 -0.35
C ILE A 83 8.30 1.13 -1.52
N MET A 84 7.78 0.63 -2.64
CA MET A 84 7.57 1.47 -3.83
C MET A 84 6.44 2.49 -3.64
N VAL A 85 5.40 2.15 -2.87
CA VAL A 85 4.29 3.08 -2.58
C VAL A 85 4.77 4.23 -1.69
N PHE A 86 5.40 3.92 -0.56
CA PHE A 86 5.96 4.94 0.33
C PHE A 86 7.04 5.76 -0.37
N GLY A 87 7.98 5.11 -1.04
CA GLY A 87 9.03 5.80 -1.78
C GLY A 87 8.49 6.75 -2.85
N GLY A 88 7.50 6.32 -3.64
CA GLY A 88 6.90 7.14 -4.70
C GLY A 88 6.10 8.34 -4.19
N ASN A 89 5.43 8.22 -3.05
CA ASN A 89 4.63 9.32 -2.47
C ASN A 89 5.50 10.31 -1.67
N LEU A 90 6.57 9.83 -1.04
CA LEU A 90 7.38 10.62 -0.09
C LEU A 90 8.64 11.22 -0.72
N TRP A 91 9.15 10.63 -1.80
CA TRP A 91 10.45 11.01 -2.35
C TRP A 91 10.39 11.39 -3.83
N LYS A 92 10.64 12.66 -4.13
CA LYS A 92 10.61 13.21 -5.50
C LYS A 92 11.58 12.55 -6.49
N ARG A 93 12.64 11.89 -6.01
CA ARG A 93 13.63 11.20 -6.85
C ARG A 93 13.31 9.71 -7.05
N ALA A 94 12.24 9.20 -6.44
CA ALA A 94 11.75 7.87 -6.72
C ALA A 94 11.40 7.71 -8.20
N ASN A 95 11.77 6.58 -8.78
CA ASN A 95 11.51 6.28 -10.18
C ASN A 95 11.03 4.84 -10.38
N ARG A 96 10.53 4.55 -11.59
CA ARG A 96 9.98 3.23 -11.90
C ARG A 96 11.01 2.10 -11.78
N TYR A 97 12.26 2.38 -12.12
CA TYR A 97 13.35 1.39 -12.06
C TYR A 97 13.69 1.01 -10.62
N GLY A 98 13.81 2.00 -9.72
CA GLY A 98 14.02 1.77 -8.30
C GLY A 98 12.87 0.99 -7.67
N ALA A 99 11.63 1.38 -7.95
CA ALA A 99 10.43 0.69 -7.48
C ALA A 99 10.37 -0.79 -7.89
N ILE A 100 10.65 -1.10 -9.16
CA ILE A 100 10.64 -2.50 -9.63
C ILE A 100 11.83 -3.25 -9.04
N SER A 101 13.02 -2.64 -9.02
CA SER A 101 14.22 -3.28 -8.49
C SER A 101 14.07 -3.64 -7.02
N SER A 102 13.48 -2.76 -6.19
CA SER A 102 13.33 -2.99 -4.75
C SER A 102 12.41 -4.15 -4.43
N VAL A 103 11.30 -4.28 -5.17
CA VAL A 103 10.37 -5.40 -4.99
C VAL A 103 11.06 -6.69 -5.39
N ILE A 104 11.68 -6.74 -6.58
CA ILE A 104 12.37 -7.94 -7.07
C ILE A 104 13.50 -8.35 -6.11
N THR A 105 14.35 -7.42 -5.68
CA THR A 105 15.46 -7.76 -4.79
C THR A 105 14.99 -8.14 -3.38
N ALA A 106 13.95 -7.51 -2.84
CA ALA A 106 13.37 -7.92 -1.56
C ALA A 106 12.83 -9.35 -1.61
N PHE A 107 12.10 -9.68 -2.68
CA PHE A 107 11.60 -11.04 -2.91
C PHE A 107 12.72 -12.07 -3.05
N LEU A 108 13.71 -11.77 -3.90
CA LEU A 108 14.85 -12.68 -4.10
C LEU A 108 15.66 -12.86 -2.82
N ALA A 109 15.91 -11.78 -2.07
CA ALA A 109 16.59 -11.83 -0.79
C ALA A 109 15.79 -12.66 0.24
N TYR A 110 14.47 -12.49 0.29
CA TYR A 110 13.61 -13.28 1.18
C TYR A 110 13.71 -14.78 0.90
N TYR A 111 13.57 -15.20 -0.36
CA TYR A 111 13.69 -16.61 -0.74
C TYR A 111 15.11 -17.15 -0.55
N TYR A 112 16.13 -16.35 -0.88
CA TYR A 112 17.52 -16.75 -0.72
C TYR A 112 17.90 -16.98 0.76
N LEU A 113 17.52 -16.07 1.65
CA LEU A 113 17.79 -16.19 3.09
C LEU A 113 17.04 -17.37 3.71
N ASN A 114 15.76 -17.56 3.36
CA ASN A 114 15.01 -18.74 3.81
C ASN A 114 15.61 -20.05 3.31
N TYR A 115 16.10 -20.07 2.07
CA TYR A 115 16.79 -21.23 1.53
C TYR A 115 18.08 -21.54 2.29
N LEU A 116 18.87 -20.54 2.68
CA LEU A 116 20.07 -20.75 3.50
C LEU A 116 19.76 -21.31 4.89
N ASN A 117 18.65 -20.89 5.50
CA ASN A 117 18.26 -21.34 6.84
C ASN A 117 17.71 -22.78 6.86
N ILE A 118 16.95 -23.17 5.83
CA ILE A 118 16.18 -24.44 5.83
C ILE A 118 16.79 -25.48 4.87
N GLY A 119 17.56 -25.06 3.87
CA GLY A 119 18.21 -25.93 2.88
C GLY A 119 17.26 -26.52 1.82
N ASN A 120 15.95 -26.26 1.92
CA ASN A 120 14.93 -26.79 1.02
C ASN A 120 14.14 -25.67 0.33
N TRP A 121 13.71 -25.92 -0.92
CA TRP A 121 12.82 -25.03 -1.65
C TRP A 121 11.37 -25.26 -1.25
N GLN A 122 10.75 -24.24 -0.65
CA GLN A 122 9.33 -24.25 -0.28
C GLN A 122 8.64 -23.01 -0.83
N LEU A 123 7.36 -23.14 -1.17
CA LEU A 123 6.57 -22.00 -1.65
C LEU A 123 6.29 -21.01 -0.51
N VAL A 124 5.92 -21.54 0.65
CA VAL A 124 5.64 -20.79 1.89
C VAL A 124 6.58 -21.30 2.97
N TYR A 125 7.51 -20.43 3.37
CA TYR A 125 8.43 -20.69 4.47
C TYR A 125 7.81 -20.33 5.82
N LYS A 126 8.38 -20.86 6.90
CA LYS A 126 8.10 -20.37 8.25
C LYS A 126 8.56 -18.93 8.35
N TRP A 127 7.63 -18.03 8.61
CA TRP A 127 7.87 -16.61 8.76
C TRP A 127 8.72 -16.36 9.99
N GLU A 128 9.88 -15.74 9.77
CA GLU A 128 10.81 -15.32 10.79
C GLU A 128 11.08 -13.81 10.66
N PRO A 129 10.95 -13.04 11.75
CA PRO A 129 11.14 -11.59 11.71
C PRO A 129 12.51 -11.17 11.18
N GLU A 130 13.55 -11.93 11.50
CA GLU A 130 14.93 -11.64 11.10
C GLU A 130 15.08 -11.69 9.58
N THR A 131 14.67 -12.81 8.97
CA THR A 131 14.73 -13.02 7.53
C THR A 131 13.91 -11.98 6.76
N PHE A 132 12.70 -11.68 7.25
CA PHE A 132 11.85 -10.63 6.69
C PHE A 132 12.52 -9.25 6.79
N GLY A 133 13.07 -8.90 7.96
CA GLY A 133 13.75 -7.63 8.21
C GLY A 133 14.94 -7.42 7.27
N TRP A 134 15.80 -8.42 7.12
CA TRP A 134 16.94 -8.36 6.20
C TRP A 134 16.49 -8.22 4.74
N ALA A 135 15.50 -8.98 4.30
CA ALA A 135 14.96 -8.86 2.95
C ALA A 135 14.38 -7.47 2.67
N MET A 136 13.65 -6.91 3.64
CA MET A 136 13.08 -5.56 3.54
C MET A 136 14.18 -4.49 3.50
N LEU A 137 15.22 -4.61 4.32
CA LEU A 137 16.38 -3.71 4.30
C LEU A 137 17.08 -3.72 2.94
N VAL A 138 17.33 -4.92 2.39
CA VAL A 138 17.92 -5.05 1.04
C VAL A 138 17.03 -4.38 -0.01
N GLY A 139 15.71 -4.59 0.06
CA GLY A 139 14.75 -3.92 -0.81
C GLY A 139 14.83 -2.39 -0.74
N PHE A 140 14.85 -1.82 0.46
CA PHE A 140 15.00 -0.37 0.66
C PHE A 140 16.34 0.15 0.14
N ILE A 141 17.44 -0.53 0.42
CA ILE A 141 18.76 -0.12 -0.06
C ILE A 141 18.78 -0.09 -1.59
N PHE A 142 18.27 -1.14 -2.25
CA PHE A 142 18.17 -1.18 -3.71
C PHE A 142 17.24 -0.11 -4.25
N PHE A 143 16.12 0.18 -3.59
CA PHE A 143 15.23 1.27 -3.96
C PHE A 143 16.00 2.59 -4.07
N PHE A 144 16.72 2.98 -3.01
CA PHE A 144 17.49 4.22 -2.98
C PHE A 144 18.63 4.20 -4.00
N ILE A 145 19.46 3.15 -4.03
CA ILE A 145 20.61 3.08 -4.93
C ILE A 145 20.16 3.15 -6.40
N VAL A 146 19.20 2.30 -6.79
CA VAL A 146 18.75 2.26 -8.18
C VAL A 146 18.03 3.56 -8.56
N SER A 147 17.20 4.13 -7.69
CA SER A 147 16.58 5.44 -7.97
C SER A 147 17.58 6.60 -8.05
N LEU A 148 18.70 6.55 -7.33
CA LEU A 148 19.76 7.56 -7.44
C LEU A 148 20.57 7.42 -8.74
N VAL A 149 20.89 6.18 -9.13
CA VAL A 149 21.77 5.88 -10.27
C VAL A 149 21.03 5.96 -11.61
N THR A 150 19.76 5.59 -11.65
CA THR A 150 18.97 5.59 -12.88
C THR A 150 18.37 6.96 -13.20
N ARG A 151 17.89 7.12 -14.45
CA ARG A 151 17.35 8.40 -14.93
C ARG A 151 16.13 8.81 -14.09
N PRO A 152 16.05 10.09 -13.65
CA PRO A 152 14.86 10.59 -12.98
C PRO A 152 13.67 10.60 -13.93
N GLU A 153 12.47 10.42 -13.39
CA GLU A 153 11.24 10.59 -14.16
C GLU A 153 11.06 12.07 -14.57
N GLY A 154 10.20 12.33 -15.56
CA GLY A 154 10.00 13.68 -16.08
C GLY A 154 9.60 14.67 -14.98
N GLN A 155 10.48 15.64 -14.71
CA GLN A 155 10.34 16.60 -13.61
C GLN A 155 8.98 17.31 -13.59
N SER A 156 8.46 17.68 -14.76
CA SER A 156 7.14 18.30 -14.90
C SER A 156 5.98 17.43 -14.35
N LYS A 157 6.05 16.10 -14.51
CA LYS A 157 5.03 15.19 -13.97
C LYS A 157 5.14 15.05 -12.46
N ILE A 158 6.37 14.95 -11.95
CA ILE A 158 6.65 14.87 -10.51
C ILE A 158 6.17 16.15 -9.82
N ASP A 159 6.57 17.31 -10.33
CA ASP A 159 6.21 18.60 -9.74
C ASP A 159 4.70 18.79 -9.75
N LYS A 160 4.01 18.45 -10.84
CA LYS A 160 2.54 18.49 -10.91
C LYS A 160 1.90 17.55 -9.88
N TYR A 161 2.44 16.36 -9.68
CA TYR A 161 1.94 15.38 -8.71
C TYR A 161 2.10 15.90 -7.27
N PHE A 162 3.29 16.35 -6.88
CA PHE A 162 3.53 16.90 -5.54
C PHE A 162 2.81 18.23 -5.30
N ASP A 163 2.66 19.07 -6.32
CA ASP A 163 1.86 20.30 -6.28
C ASP A 163 0.38 20.01 -6.03
N ASN A 164 -0.16 18.95 -6.64
CA ASN A 164 -1.54 18.52 -6.37
C ASN A 164 -1.72 17.96 -4.95
N MET A 165 -0.72 17.28 -4.40
CA MET A 165 -0.77 16.75 -3.03
C MET A 165 -0.68 17.84 -1.96
N ASN A 166 0.01 18.95 -2.26
CA ASN A 166 0.13 20.12 -1.37
C ASN A 166 -1.09 21.05 -1.43
N ARG A 167 -2.13 20.70 -2.18
CA ARG A 167 -3.33 21.52 -2.35
C ARG A 167 -4.54 20.91 -1.67
N LEU A 168 -5.46 21.77 -1.26
CA LEU A 168 -6.74 21.32 -0.71
C LEU A 168 -7.50 20.49 -1.75
N SER A 169 -7.96 19.31 -1.35
CA SER A 169 -8.79 18.43 -2.18
C SER A 169 -10.24 18.93 -2.26
N ASP A 170 -10.74 19.54 -1.18
CA ASP A 170 -12.11 20.00 -0.91
C ASP A 170 -12.36 21.48 -1.24
N ALA A 171 -11.39 22.19 -1.81
CA ALA A 171 -11.56 23.60 -2.15
C ALA A 171 -12.68 23.82 -3.18
N LYS A 172 -13.70 24.58 -2.77
CA LYS A 172 -14.86 24.95 -3.60
C LYS A 172 -14.56 26.10 -4.58
N VAL A 173 -13.52 26.87 -4.31
CA VAL A 173 -13.12 28.05 -5.09
C VAL A 173 -11.68 27.88 -5.54
N LEU A 174 -11.42 28.16 -6.81
CA LEU A 174 -10.07 28.19 -7.36
C LEU A 174 -9.41 29.53 -7.02
N GLY A 175 -8.12 29.52 -6.72
CA GLY A 175 -7.34 30.75 -6.53
C GLY A 175 -7.22 31.55 -7.82
N SER A 176 -6.62 32.74 -7.73
CA SER A 176 -6.34 33.66 -8.87
C SER A 176 -5.68 32.97 -10.07
N ASP A 177 -4.91 31.92 -9.80
CA ASP A 177 -4.10 31.20 -10.79
C ASP A 177 -4.87 30.04 -11.45
N GLY A 178 -6.18 29.93 -11.20
CA GLY A 178 -7.04 28.84 -11.68
C GLY A 178 -6.77 27.49 -11.02
N LYS A 179 -5.96 27.46 -9.94
CA LYS A 179 -5.54 26.27 -9.21
C LYS A 179 -6.13 26.27 -7.80
N LYS A 180 -6.30 25.09 -7.20
CA LYS A 180 -6.77 24.99 -5.81
C LYS A 180 -5.76 25.65 -4.84
N PRO A 181 -6.23 26.27 -3.74
CA PRO A 181 -5.35 26.86 -2.74
C PRO A 181 -4.43 25.82 -2.09
N LEU A 182 -3.31 26.30 -1.54
CA LEU A 182 -2.35 25.46 -0.82
C LEU A 182 -2.92 25.01 0.53
N ALA A 183 -2.69 23.74 0.87
CA ALA A 183 -3.17 23.15 2.12
C ALA A 183 -2.54 23.80 3.36
N ARG A 184 -1.30 24.29 3.22
CA ARG A 184 -0.55 25.02 4.27
C ARG A 184 -1.32 26.21 4.84
N ASP A 185 -2.03 26.96 3.99
CA ASP A 185 -2.73 28.19 4.40
C ASP A 185 -3.97 27.90 5.26
N TYR A 186 -4.45 26.66 5.24
CA TYR A 186 -5.66 26.21 5.93
C TYR A 186 -5.35 25.23 7.08
N GLY A 187 -4.06 25.01 7.39
CA GLY A 187 -3.64 24.06 8.43
C GLY A 187 -3.93 22.58 8.12
N LYS A 188 -4.12 22.27 6.82
CA LYS A 188 -4.44 20.93 6.30
C LYS A 188 -3.25 20.27 5.60
N ASP A 189 -2.05 20.75 5.86
CA ASP A 189 -0.86 20.20 5.23
C ASP A 189 -0.59 18.79 5.76
N LEU A 190 0.07 17.96 4.96
CA LEU A 190 0.29 16.55 5.29
C LEU A 190 1.72 16.35 5.82
N ILE A 191 1.85 15.96 7.09
CA ILE A 191 3.13 15.72 7.79
C ILE A 191 3.99 14.72 7.03
N LEU A 192 3.35 13.64 6.53
CA LEU A 192 4.01 12.57 5.81
C LEU A 192 4.59 13.07 4.50
N LEU A 193 3.85 13.88 3.74
CA LEU A 193 4.32 14.38 2.45
C LEU A 193 5.61 15.21 2.56
N ASP A 194 5.71 15.95 3.66
CA ASP A 194 6.86 16.78 3.96
C ASP A 194 8.01 16.02 4.64
N PHE A 195 7.95 14.69 4.77
CA PHE A 195 8.92 13.89 5.53
C PHE A 195 10.38 14.20 5.15
N MET A 196 10.67 14.33 3.84
CA MET A 196 12.02 14.67 3.37
C MET A 196 12.43 16.13 3.62
N SER A 197 11.47 17.00 3.93
CA SER A 197 11.66 18.40 4.35
C SER A 197 12.10 18.52 5.82
N TRP A 198 12.30 17.41 6.55
CA TRP A 198 12.65 17.40 7.98
C TRP A 198 13.83 18.31 8.33
N PHE A 199 14.84 18.34 7.46
CA PHE A 199 16.07 19.12 7.65
C PHE A 199 15.95 20.59 7.23
N LYS A 200 14.80 21.04 6.70
CA LYS A 200 14.58 22.44 6.28
C LYS A 200 13.95 23.27 7.38
N LYS A 201 14.46 24.48 7.60
CA LYS A 201 13.93 25.44 8.60
C LYS A 201 12.46 25.80 8.34
N GLU A 202 12.07 25.93 7.07
CA GLU A 202 10.69 26.25 6.63
C GLU A 202 9.62 25.26 7.14
N ARG A 203 9.99 24.00 7.45
CA ARG A 203 9.07 23.01 8.01
C ARG A 203 8.66 23.37 9.44
N TRP A 204 9.59 23.91 10.22
CA TRP A 204 9.43 24.16 11.66
C TRP A 204 8.70 25.48 11.94
N GLU A 205 8.61 26.37 10.96
CA GLU A 205 7.81 27.59 11.04
C GLU A 205 6.31 27.26 11.13
N ASN A 206 5.67 27.67 12.23
CA ASN A 206 4.25 27.43 12.49
C ASN A 206 3.83 25.95 12.39
N PHE A 207 4.72 25.03 12.76
CA PHE A 207 4.52 23.57 12.64
C PHE A 207 3.17 23.09 13.20
N THR A 208 2.78 23.53 14.40
CA THR A 208 1.54 23.11 15.05
C THR A 208 0.28 23.62 14.34
N SER A 209 0.32 24.84 13.79
CA SER A 209 -0.79 25.42 13.05
C SER A 209 -0.90 24.85 11.63
N ARG A 210 0.24 24.51 11.02
CA ARG A 210 0.34 23.99 9.65
C ARG A 210 -0.22 22.59 9.50
N TYR A 211 0.03 21.74 10.48
CA TYR A 211 -0.38 20.33 10.50
C TYR A 211 -1.52 20.07 11.49
N ARG A 212 -2.41 21.05 11.67
CA ARG A 212 -3.45 21.00 12.70
C ARG A 212 -4.39 19.82 12.52
N GLU A 213 -4.80 19.53 11.28
CA GLU A 213 -5.68 18.39 10.99
C GLU A 213 -4.99 17.06 11.28
N ASP A 214 -3.72 16.89 10.91
CA ASP A 214 -2.97 15.66 11.18
C ASP A 214 -2.81 15.41 12.69
N TRP A 215 -2.50 16.44 13.48
CA TRP A 215 -2.39 16.32 14.94
C TRP A 215 -3.74 16.01 15.61
N LEU A 216 -4.81 16.68 15.18
CA LEU A 216 -6.16 16.42 15.68
C LEU A 216 -6.61 15.00 15.31
N GLY A 217 -6.39 14.58 14.07
CA GLY A 217 -6.69 13.24 13.59
C GLY A 217 -5.93 12.18 14.37
N PHE A 218 -4.63 12.40 14.62
CA PHE A 218 -3.80 11.52 15.44
C PHE A 218 -4.34 11.41 16.87
N LEU A 219 -4.61 12.53 17.54
CA LEU A 219 -5.15 12.53 18.90
C LEU A 219 -6.52 11.84 18.99
N LEU A 220 -7.43 12.13 18.05
CA LEU A 220 -8.74 11.50 17.98
C LEU A 220 -8.63 9.98 17.77
N ALA A 221 -7.71 9.54 16.91
CA ALA A 221 -7.47 8.11 16.68
C ALA A 221 -6.97 7.43 17.97
N TRP A 222 -6.04 8.04 18.71
CA TRP A 222 -5.56 7.50 19.98
C TRP A 222 -6.65 7.45 21.05
N ILE A 223 -7.47 8.50 21.16
CA ILE A 223 -8.63 8.51 22.07
C ILE A 223 -9.57 7.35 21.73
N PHE A 224 -9.88 7.16 20.45
CA PHE A 224 -10.75 6.08 20.00
C PHE A 224 -10.18 4.70 20.33
N VAL A 225 -8.87 4.49 20.15
CA VAL A 225 -8.18 3.25 20.55
C VAL A 225 -8.26 3.03 22.06
N ILE A 226 -8.01 4.05 22.87
CA ILE A 226 -8.10 3.96 24.34
C ILE A 226 -9.52 3.58 24.76
N VAL A 227 -10.53 4.19 24.15
CA VAL A 227 -11.95 3.88 24.41
C VAL A 227 -12.25 2.42 24.03
N LEU A 228 -11.81 1.96 22.86
CA LEU A 228 -12.01 0.58 22.43
C LEU A 228 -11.36 -0.42 23.40
N VAL A 229 -10.11 -0.17 23.82
CA VAL A 229 -9.41 -1.02 24.78
C VAL A 229 -10.12 -1.03 26.12
N PHE A 230 -10.58 0.13 26.59
CA PHE A 230 -11.33 0.24 27.84
C PHE A 230 -12.67 -0.50 27.79
N VAL A 231 -13.42 -0.38 26.68
CA VAL A 231 -14.67 -1.13 26.48
C VAL A 231 -14.41 -2.63 26.42
N ALA A 232 -13.40 -3.07 25.69
CA ALA A 232 -13.03 -4.48 25.63
C ALA A 232 -12.64 -5.02 27.02
N TRP A 233 -11.87 -4.25 27.78
CA TRP A 233 -11.50 -4.58 29.16
C TRP A 233 -12.72 -4.70 30.07
N LEU A 234 -13.68 -3.77 29.99
CA LEU A 234 -14.94 -3.84 30.74
C LEU A 234 -15.73 -5.11 30.42
N VAL A 235 -15.86 -5.46 29.14
CA VAL A 235 -16.61 -6.65 28.70
C VAL A 235 -15.95 -7.94 29.22
N ILE A 236 -14.62 -7.99 29.34
CA ILE A 236 -13.90 -9.17 29.86
C ILE A 236 -14.10 -9.34 31.37
N GLN A 237 -14.41 -8.27 32.11
CA GLN A 237 -14.65 -8.34 33.56
C GLN A 237 -16.05 -8.82 33.95
N PHE A 238 -17.02 -8.78 33.04
CA PHE A 238 -18.38 -9.30 33.23
C PHE A 238 -18.51 -10.74 32.73
#